data_AF-A0A968N5X2-F1
#
_entry.id   AF-A0A968N5X2-F1
#
_cell.length_a   1.000
_cell.length_b   1.000
_cell.length_c   1.000
_cell.angle_alpha   90.00
_cell.angle_beta   90.00
_cell.angle_gamma   90.00
#
_symmetry.space_group_name_H-M   'P 1'
#
loop_
_entity.id
_entity.type
_entity.pdbx_description
1 polymer ?
#
loop_
_entity_poly.entity_id
_entity_poly.type
_entity_poly.pdbx_seq_one_letter_code
_entity_poly.pdbx_strand_id
1 'polypeptide(L)'
;MFAPVHRLLRSPKRLGWLLLAVVSSALILLMPLSAQSAAPAPRFVEIAETSGDVTFQGAPVSVGDRLPATASNGLQTGTNGRARLIIDDTIGSVEVEPESELNVSGLNTLESGGKTTELLLAKGRARVRVRRFNNPDSRFDVRTPAGNAGVRGTEFTLYVLPDGETHMSVLDGLVQFSGIDPEEIIDCLPGTGWIAPAQAGPILGGQIFGDLDLRFELLADRQQVRVTASTNPTNTARLNGNPVPVNRQGQIDQVVPLPGDRRLQLVIRDLFNRELTYELLVQP
;
A
#
# COMPACT_ATOMS: atom_id res chain seq x y z
N MET A 1 -20.05 110.62 -31.52
CA MET A 1 -19.30 109.77 -32.46
C MET A 1 -18.33 108.92 -31.65
N PHE A 2 -18.70 107.70 -31.24
CA PHE A 2 -17.80 106.58 -30.86
C PHE A 2 -18.66 105.31 -30.77
N ALA A 3 -18.19 104.22 -31.37
CA ALA A 3 -18.92 103.00 -31.71
C ALA A 3 -19.09 102.00 -30.53
N PRO A 4 -20.04 101.05 -30.59
CA PRO A 4 -20.15 99.97 -29.61
C PRO A 4 -19.25 98.79 -30.00
N VAL A 5 -18.58 98.19 -29.02
CA VAL A 5 -17.81 96.93 -29.19
C VAL A 5 -18.53 95.83 -28.43
N HIS A 6 -19.10 94.85 -29.13
CA HIS A 6 -19.56 93.60 -28.55
C HIS A 6 -18.37 92.65 -28.35
N ARG A 7 -18.15 92.20 -27.11
CA ARG A 7 -17.13 91.19 -26.77
C ARG A 7 -17.81 89.93 -26.26
N LEU A 8 -17.72 88.86 -27.03
CA LEU A 8 -18.21 87.52 -26.69
C LEU A 8 -17.05 86.60 -26.29
N LEU A 9 -17.35 85.73 -25.31
CA LEU A 9 -16.75 84.41 -25.00
C LEU A 9 -15.41 84.37 -24.24
N ARG A 10 -15.41 83.77 -23.04
CA ARG A 10 -15.16 82.32 -22.78
C ARG A 10 -14.97 82.09 -21.27
N SER A 11 -15.70 81.14 -20.69
CA SER A 11 -15.52 80.66 -19.31
C SER A 11 -14.42 79.59 -19.24
N PRO A 12 -13.50 79.60 -18.26
CA PRO A 12 -12.64 78.46 -17.98
C PRO A 12 -13.17 77.71 -16.75
N LYS A 13 -13.95 76.64 -16.95
CA LYS A 13 -14.29 75.69 -15.87
C LYS A 13 -14.25 74.25 -16.37
N ARG A 14 -13.13 73.77 -16.92
CA ARG A 14 -12.97 72.33 -17.27
C ARG A 14 -11.55 71.75 -17.10
N LEU A 15 -10.61 72.42 -16.44
CA LEU A 15 -9.23 71.91 -16.32
C LEU A 15 -8.89 71.25 -14.97
N GLY A 16 -9.62 71.56 -13.89
CA GLY A 16 -9.32 71.02 -12.55
C GLY A 16 -9.78 69.59 -12.28
N TRP A 17 -10.75 69.07 -13.04
CA TRP A 17 -11.41 67.79 -12.72
C TRP A 17 -10.75 66.59 -13.42
N LEU A 18 -9.87 66.81 -14.40
CA LEU A 18 -9.18 65.74 -15.12
C LEU A 18 -7.90 65.27 -14.42
N LEU A 19 -7.27 66.11 -13.59
CA LEU A 19 -6.03 65.73 -12.88
C LEU A 19 -6.28 64.86 -11.65
N LEU A 20 -7.44 64.96 -11.00
CA LEU A 20 -7.76 64.14 -9.82
C LEU A 20 -8.08 62.68 -10.17
N ALA A 21 -8.65 62.43 -11.34
CA ALA A 21 -9.04 61.08 -11.78
C ALA A 21 -7.86 60.23 -12.29
N VAL A 22 -6.80 60.86 -12.81
CA VAL A 22 -5.61 60.14 -13.31
C VAL A 22 -4.71 59.69 -12.16
N VAL A 23 -4.61 60.47 -11.08
CA VAL A 23 -3.80 60.12 -9.90
C VAL A 23 -4.46 58.99 -9.08
N SER A 24 -5.80 58.93 -9.00
CA SER A 24 -6.51 57.81 -8.37
C SER A 24 -6.43 56.51 -9.18
N SER A 25 -6.35 56.61 -10.51
CA SER A 25 -6.21 55.45 -11.39
C SER A 25 -4.80 54.85 -11.37
N ALA A 26 -3.78 55.68 -11.12
CA ALA A 26 -2.39 55.23 -11.00
C ALA A 26 -2.10 54.54 -9.65
N LEU A 27 -2.87 54.81 -8.60
CA LEU A 27 -2.63 54.24 -7.27
C LEU A 27 -3.25 52.84 -7.08
N ILE A 28 -4.22 52.45 -7.91
CA ILE A 28 -4.81 51.09 -7.89
C ILE A 28 -3.91 50.09 -8.64
N LEU A 29 -3.00 50.55 -9.51
CA LEU A 29 -2.08 49.69 -10.28
C LEU A 29 -0.82 49.22 -9.52
N LEU A 30 -0.63 49.65 -8.27
CA LEU A 30 0.55 49.30 -7.46
C LEU A 30 0.28 48.31 -6.33
N MET A 31 -0.92 47.70 -6.26
CA MET A 31 -1.11 46.57 -5.35
C MET A 31 -0.28 45.38 -5.87
N PRO A 32 0.74 44.91 -5.13
CA PRO A 32 1.42 43.69 -5.51
C PRO A 32 0.38 42.57 -5.52
N LEU A 33 0.25 41.90 -6.66
CA LEU A 33 -0.47 40.64 -6.74
C LEU A 33 0.33 39.65 -5.88
N SER A 34 0.02 39.59 -4.59
CA SER A 34 0.53 38.53 -3.74
C SER A 34 -0.02 37.24 -4.33
N ALA A 35 0.79 36.53 -5.10
CA ALA A 35 0.49 35.16 -5.48
C ALA A 35 0.35 34.40 -4.16
N GLN A 36 -0.90 34.15 -3.75
CA GLN A 36 -1.19 33.30 -2.61
C GLN A 36 -0.67 31.92 -3.03
N SER A 37 0.53 31.56 -2.59
CA SER A 37 1.06 30.23 -2.84
C SER A 37 0.10 29.28 -2.13
N ALA A 38 -0.75 28.60 -2.90
CA ALA A 38 -1.69 27.64 -2.34
C ALA A 38 -0.84 26.56 -1.67
N ALA A 39 -1.02 26.39 -0.35
CA ALA A 39 -0.39 25.29 0.35
C ALA A 39 -0.70 23.98 -0.40
N PRO A 40 0.27 23.08 -0.57
CA PRO A 40 0.02 21.79 -1.21
C PRO A 40 -1.17 21.11 -0.54
N ALA A 41 -2.10 20.57 -1.34
CA ALA A 41 -3.24 19.85 -0.81
C ALA A 41 -2.74 18.73 0.14
N PRO A 42 -3.38 18.56 1.32
CA PRO A 42 -2.96 17.55 2.27
C PRO A 42 -3.06 16.18 1.63
N ARG A 43 -1.99 15.38 1.80
CA ARG A 43 -1.94 13.99 1.34
C ARG A 43 -2.66 13.09 2.32
N PHE A 44 -3.22 11.99 1.83
CA PHE A 44 -4.01 11.08 2.67
C PHE A 44 -3.93 9.64 2.20
N VAL A 45 -4.12 8.73 3.16
CA VAL A 45 -4.54 7.36 2.93
C VAL A 45 -5.93 7.20 3.52
N GLU A 46 -6.88 6.78 2.71
CA GLU A 46 -8.29 6.65 3.10
C GLU A 46 -8.76 5.19 2.97
N ILE A 47 -9.61 4.75 3.89
CA ILE A 47 -10.25 3.45 3.85
C ILE A 47 -11.40 3.51 2.86
N ALA A 48 -11.20 2.94 1.68
CA ALA A 48 -12.23 2.88 0.64
C ALA A 48 -13.21 1.74 0.87
N GLU A 49 -12.73 0.60 1.37
CA GLU A 49 -13.56 -0.58 1.66
C GLU A 49 -13.04 -1.27 2.93
N THR A 50 -13.94 -1.82 3.74
CA THR A 50 -13.58 -2.63 4.92
C THR A 50 -14.63 -3.71 5.18
N SER A 51 -14.19 -4.86 5.69
CA SER A 51 -15.04 -5.99 6.06
C SER A 51 -14.40 -6.79 7.19
N GLY A 52 -15.22 -7.38 8.06
CA GLY A 52 -14.76 -8.17 9.21
C GLY A 52 -14.13 -7.31 10.31
N ASP A 53 -13.23 -7.91 11.08
CA ASP A 53 -12.52 -7.23 12.17
C ASP A 53 -11.36 -6.40 11.62
N VAL A 54 -11.56 -5.08 11.53
CA VAL A 54 -10.52 -4.12 11.13
C VAL A 54 -10.48 -3.00 12.16
N THR A 55 -9.32 -2.78 12.74
CA THR A 55 -9.12 -1.77 13.77
C THR A 55 -7.93 -0.88 13.49
N PHE A 56 -7.99 0.33 14.03
CA PHE A 56 -6.87 1.26 14.09
C PHE A 56 -6.77 1.74 15.54
N GLN A 57 -5.60 1.59 16.16
CA GLN A 57 -5.42 1.88 17.60
C GLN A 57 -6.41 1.13 18.51
N GLY A 58 -6.81 -0.08 18.12
CA GLY A 58 -7.77 -0.91 18.85
C GLY A 58 -9.24 -0.47 18.71
N ALA A 59 -9.53 0.59 17.95
CA ALA A 59 -10.90 1.00 17.63
C ALA A 59 -11.30 0.51 16.23
N PRO A 60 -12.55 0.04 16.02
CA PRO A 60 -13.05 -0.28 14.69
C PRO A 60 -12.99 0.92 13.74
N VAL A 61 -12.72 0.65 12.47
CA VAL A 61 -12.64 1.66 11.41
C VAL A 61 -13.89 1.67 10.53
N SER A 62 -14.14 2.79 9.86
CA SER A 62 -15.23 2.98 8.90
C SER A 62 -14.72 3.37 7.52
N VAL A 63 -15.52 3.13 6.48
CA VAL A 63 -15.25 3.65 5.14
C VAL A 63 -15.23 5.18 5.19
N GLY A 64 -14.22 5.78 4.55
CA GLY A 64 -13.95 7.22 4.57
C GLY A 64 -13.01 7.67 5.69
N ASP A 65 -12.69 6.81 6.65
CA ASP A 65 -11.68 7.13 7.66
C ASP A 65 -10.31 7.31 7.01
N ARG A 66 -9.55 8.28 7.51
CA ARG A 66 -8.20 8.58 7.03
C ARG A 66 -7.16 8.14 8.04
N LEU A 67 -6.19 7.37 7.54
CA LEU A 67 -5.07 6.92 8.35
C LEU A 67 -4.01 8.04 8.42
N PRO A 68 -3.67 8.52 9.63
CA PRO A 68 -2.64 9.52 9.79
C PRO A 68 -1.26 8.92 9.43
N ALA A 69 -0.36 9.76 8.92
CA ALA A 69 1.04 9.38 8.81
C ALA A 69 1.68 9.41 10.20
N THR A 70 2.06 8.25 10.73
CA THR A 70 2.60 8.09 12.08
C THR A 70 3.67 7.01 12.12
N ALA A 71 4.72 7.20 12.92
CA ALA A 71 5.76 6.20 13.11
C ALA A 71 5.27 4.96 13.87
N SER A 72 4.13 5.06 14.56
CA SER A 72 3.52 3.99 15.35
C SER A 72 2.00 3.92 15.14
N ASN A 73 1.42 2.75 15.41
CA ASN A 73 -0.02 2.46 15.33
C ASN A 73 -0.55 2.26 13.90
N GLY A 74 -0.46 1.03 13.40
CA GLY A 74 -1.01 0.66 12.10
C GLY A 74 -2.47 0.25 12.12
N LEU A 75 -3.05 0.13 10.93
CA LEU A 75 -4.27 -0.61 10.67
C LEU A 75 -4.02 -2.09 10.91
N GLN A 76 -4.89 -2.73 11.69
CA GLN A 76 -4.83 -4.15 12.03
C GLN A 76 -6.07 -4.86 11.49
N THR A 77 -5.86 -6.02 10.89
CA THR A 77 -6.94 -6.91 10.43
C THR A 77 -6.93 -8.21 11.22
N GLY A 78 -8.10 -8.64 11.69
CA GLY A 78 -8.30 -9.93 12.33
C GLY A 78 -8.34 -11.09 11.32
N THR A 79 -8.74 -12.28 11.78
CA THR A 79 -8.79 -13.50 10.95
C THR A 79 -9.79 -13.45 9.80
N ASN A 80 -10.81 -12.59 9.88
CA ASN A 80 -11.76 -12.30 8.82
C ASN A 80 -11.70 -10.84 8.32
N GLY A 81 -10.73 -10.07 8.83
CA GLY A 81 -10.59 -8.64 8.56
C GLY A 81 -9.97 -8.38 7.19
N ARG A 82 -10.54 -7.45 6.43
CA ARG A 82 -9.99 -6.98 5.15
C ARG A 82 -10.22 -5.50 5.00
N ALA A 83 -9.27 -4.80 4.40
CA ALA A 83 -9.43 -3.39 4.08
C ALA A 83 -8.82 -3.08 2.72
N ARG A 84 -9.44 -2.14 1.99
CA ARG A 84 -8.85 -1.55 0.79
C ARG A 84 -8.61 -0.07 1.06
N LEU A 85 -7.36 0.34 0.91
CA LEU A 85 -6.90 1.69 1.11
C LEU A 85 -6.65 2.37 -0.22
N ILE A 86 -7.00 3.64 -0.34
CA ILE A 86 -6.65 4.50 -1.48
C ILE A 86 -5.67 5.58 -1.04
N ILE A 87 -4.72 5.91 -1.91
CA ILE A 87 -3.65 6.87 -1.64
C ILE A 87 -3.82 8.04 -2.60
N ASP A 88 -4.06 9.24 -2.06
CA ASP A 88 -4.30 10.48 -2.81
C ASP A 88 -5.18 10.29 -4.08
N ASP A 89 -6.37 9.69 -4.00
CA ASP A 89 -7.35 9.38 -5.09
C ASP A 89 -6.82 8.67 -6.36
N THR A 90 -5.52 8.67 -6.62
CA THR A 90 -4.89 8.49 -7.93
C THR A 90 -3.51 7.88 -7.83
N ILE A 91 -2.82 7.89 -6.67
CA ILE A 91 -1.46 7.31 -6.57
C ILE A 91 -1.51 5.81 -6.60
N GLY A 92 -2.47 5.21 -5.91
CA GLY A 92 -2.55 3.78 -5.82
C GLY A 92 -3.54 3.28 -4.80
N SER A 93 -3.56 1.96 -4.65
CA SER A 93 -4.37 1.27 -3.66
C SER A 93 -3.58 0.18 -2.98
N VAL A 94 -3.94 -0.10 -1.73
CA VAL A 94 -3.39 -1.20 -0.93
C VAL A 94 -4.54 -2.04 -0.39
N GLU A 95 -4.61 -3.30 -0.79
CA GLU A 95 -5.52 -4.28 -0.20
C GLU A 95 -4.78 -4.96 0.94
N VAL A 96 -5.29 -4.79 2.16
CA VAL A 96 -4.78 -5.40 3.40
C VAL A 96 -5.63 -6.61 3.70
N GLU A 97 -5.00 -7.77 3.69
CA GLU A 97 -5.63 -9.08 3.87
C GLU A 97 -5.76 -9.45 5.37
N PRO A 98 -6.42 -10.55 5.72
CA PRO A 98 -6.54 -10.99 7.12
C PRO A 98 -5.19 -11.16 7.83
N GLU A 99 -5.22 -10.99 9.15
CA GLU A 99 -4.07 -11.19 10.05
C GLU A 99 -2.87 -10.30 9.71
N SER A 100 -3.13 -9.05 9.30
CA SER A 100 -2.12 -8.12 8.84
C SER A 100 -2.03 -6.88 9.71
N GLU A 101 -0.86 -6.23 9.66
CA GLU A 101 -0.62 -4.95 10.30
C GLU A 101 0.12 -4.01 9.33
N LEU A 102 -0.55 -2.95 8.91
CA LEU A 102 -0.04 -1.96 7.97
C LEU A 102 -0.04 -0.58 8.60
N ASN A 103 1.11 0.09 8.62
CA ASN A 103 1.24 1.48 9.05
C ASN A 103 1.54 2.41 7.88
N VAL A 104 1.00 3.62 7.93
CA VAL A 104 1.38 4.73 7.06
C VAL A 104 2.48 5.52 7.77
N SER A 105 3.72 5.25 7.41
CA SER A 105 4.89 5.84 8.08
C SER A 105 5.16 7.28 7.63
N GLY A 106 4.79 7.64 6.39
CA GLY A 106 5.08 8.96 5.85
C GLY A 106 4.28 9.31 4.60
N LEU A 107 3.81 10.55 4.54
CA LEU A 107 3.13 11.15 3.39
C LEU A 107 3.62 12.59 3.20
N ASN A 108 4.53 12.82 2.25
CA ASN A 108 5.07 14.17 2.05
C ASN A 108 4.88 14.66 0.60
N THR A 109 4.73 15.97 0.45
CA THR A 109 4.87 16.67 -0.83
C THR A 109 6.17 17.46 -0.76
N LEU A 110 7.12 17.15 -1.64
CA LEU A 110 8.39 17.84 -1.75
C LEU A 110 8.20 19.22 -2.39
N GLU A 111 9.19 20.11 -2.21
CA GLU A 111 9.19 21.44 -2.85
C GLU A 111 9.10 21.36 -4.39
N SER A 112 9.66 20.31 -4.98
CA SER A 112 9.56 20.03 -6.43
C SER A 112 8.17 19.56 -6.88
N GLY A 113 7.20 19.45 -5.96
CA GLY A 113 5.89 18.85 -6.19
C GLY A 113 5.92 17.32 -6.25
N GLY A 114 7.08 16.69 -6.02
CA GLY A 114 7.21 15.24 -5.89
C GLY A 114 6.43 14.71 -4.68
N LYS A 115 5.88 13.50 -4.78
CA LYS A 115 5.12 12.88 -3.70
C LYS A 115 5.86 11.65 -3.17
N THR A 116 6.10 11.58 -1.87
CA THR A 116 6.73 10.42 -1.21
C THR A 116 5.76 9.70 -0.29
N THR A 117 5.47 8.43 -0.57
CA THR A 117 4.65 7.58 0.29
C THR A 117 5.51 6.51 0.92
N GLU A 118 5.46 6.39 2.24
CA GLU A 118 6.15 5.35 2.99
C GLU A 118 5.13 4.55 3.79
N LEU A 119 5.03 3.26 3.49
CA LEU A 119 4.22 2.30 4.24
C LEU A 119 5.13 1.32 4.99
N LEU A 120 4.63 0.73 6.06
CA LEU A 120 5.27 -0.38 6.77
C LEU A 120 4.27 -1.52 6.89
N LEU A 121 4.57 -2.66 6.28
CA LEU A 121 3.87 -3.91 6.52
C LEU A 121 4.66 -4.69 7.58
N ALA A 122 4.17 -4.68 8.82
CA ALA A 122 4.86 -5.32 9.94
C ALA A 122 4.66 -6.84 9.96
N LYS A 123 3.47 -7.31 9.57
CA LYS A 123 3.12 -8.72 9.42
C LYS A 123 1.91 -8.87 8.49
N GLY A 124 1.71 -10.09 7.99
CA GLY A 124 0.56 -10.43 7.16
C GLY A 124 0.75 -10.02 5.71
N ARG A 125 -0.34 -9.79 4.98
CA ARG A 125 -0.35 -9.70 3.52
C ARG A 125 -0.91 -8.38 3.02
N ALA A 126 -0.29 -7.88 1.96
CA ALA A 126 -0.81 -6.74 1.21
C ALA A 126 -0.66 -6.93 -0.29
N ARG A 127 -1.66 -6.51 -1.06
CA ARG A 127 -1.53 -6.28 -2.51
C ARG A 127 -1.46 -4.79 -2.76
N VAL A 128 -0.42 -4.37 -3.47
CA VAL A 128 -0.13 -2.95 -3.68
C VAL A 128 -0.12 -2.67 -5.17
N ARG A 129 -0.92 -1.68 -5.59
CA ARG A 129 -0.95 -1.17 -6.96
C ARG A 129 -0.63 0.31 -6.93
N VAL A 130 0.45 0.70 -7.60
CA VAL A 130 0.93 2.08 -7.66
C VAL A 130 1.02 2.49 -9.11
N ARG A 131 0.45 3.64 -9.46
CA ARG A 131 0.60 4.16 -10.83
C ARG A 131 2.04 4.59 -11.10
N ARG A 132 2.37 4.75 -12.39
CA ARG A 132 3.62 5.41 -12.76
C ARG A 132 3.58 6.88 -12.33
N PHE A 133 4.68 7.37 -11.77
CA PHE A 133 4.83 8.79 -11.47
C PHE A 133 5.34 9.55 -12.69
N ASN A 134 4.85 10.78 -12.86
CA ASN A 134 5.35 11.70 -13.89
C ASN A 134 6.52 12.54 -13.35
N ASN A 135 6.47 12.91 -12.06
CA ASN A 135 7.56 13.63 -11.41
C ASN A 135 8.68 12.64 -11.02
N PRO A 136 9.94 12.90 -11.38
CA PRO A 136 11.07 12.02 -11.07
C PRO A 136 11.35 11.90 -9.56
N ASP A 137 11.06 12.94 -8.77
CA ASP A 137 11.32 12.96 -7.33
C ASP A 137 10.25 12.23 -6.50
N SER A 138 9.18 11.76 -7.14
CA SER A 138 8.15 10.98 -6.47
C SER A 138 8.61 9.56 -6.18
N ARG A 139 8.29 9.07 -4.98
CA ARG A 139 8.72 7.78 -4.44
C ARG A 139 7.56 7.06 -3.76
N PHE A 140 7.57 5.75 -3.83
CA PHE A 140 6.64 4.91 -3.10
C PHE A 140 7.42 3.73 -2.56
N ASP A 141 7.41 3.59 -1.25
CA ASP A 141 8.20 2.63 -0.51
C ASP A 141 7.29 1.83 0.42
N VAL A 142 7.45 0.50 0.41
CA VAL A 142 6.85 -0.40 1.39
C VAL A 142 7.95 -1.07 2.17
N ARG A 143 8.07 -0.71 3.44
CA ARG A 143 9.01 -1.32 4.38
C ARG A 143 8.42 -2.59 4.97
N THR A 144 9.31 -3.52 5.27
CA THR A 144 9.07 -4.78 5.95
C THR A 144 10.21 -5.01 6.94
N PRO A 145 10.09 -5.94 7.91
CA PRO A 145 11.21 -6.31 8.76
C PRO A 145 12.46 -6.76 7.98
N ALA A 146 12.30 -7.32 6.78
CA ALA A 146 13.41 -7.81 5.96
C ALA A 146 14.07 -6.74 5.07
N GLY A 147 13.47 -5.55 4.91
CA GLY A 147 13.98 -4.52 4.00
C GLY A 147 12.93 -3.58 3.43
N ASN A 148 13.30 -2.85 2.38
CA ASN A 148 12.50 -1.83 1.73
C ASN A 148 12.20 -2.19 0.26
N ALA A 149 10.92 -2.18 -0.11
CA ALA A 149 10.45 -2.34 -1.48
C ALA A 149 10.11 -0.98 -2.10
N GLY A 150 11.02 -0.45 -2.92
CA GLY A 150 10.82 0.78 -3.68
C GLY A 150 10.19 0.49 -5.04
N VAL A 151 9.12 1.21 -5.38
CA VAL A 151 8.32 0.94 -6.58
C VAL A 151 7.94 2.18 -7.37
N ARG A 152 7.73 1.99 -8.68
CA ARG A 152 7.27 3.03 -9.59
C ARG A 152 6.47 2.44 -10.74
N GLY A 153 5.14 2.58 -10.70
CA GLY A 153 4.29 1.98 -11.73
C GLY A 153 4.30 0.47 -11.64
N THR A 154 3.97 -0.06 -10.46
CA THR A 154 4.14 -1.48 -10.13
C THR A 154 2.88 -2.02 -9.48
N GLU A 155 2.55 -3.27 -9.80
CA GLU A 155 1.57 -4.08 -9.08
C GLU A 155 2.26 -5.32 -8.52
N PHE A 156 2.17 -5.51 -7.20
CA PHE A 156 2.88 -6.57 -6.51
C PHE A 156 2.16 -6.98 -5.22
N THR A 157 2.52 -8.14 -4.70
CA THR A 157 2.05 -8.68 -3.42
C THR A 157 3.22 -8.81 -2.46
N LEU A 158 2.95 -8.58 -1.18
CA LEU A 158 3.86 -8.85 -0.07
C LEU A 158 3.19 -9.77 0.93
N TYR A 159 3.98 -10.63 1.55
CA TYR A 159 3.60 -11.43 2.69
C TYR A 159 4.74 -11.46 3.71
N VAL A 160 4.51 -10.90 4.88
CA VAL A 160 5.47 -10.89 5.98
C VAL A 160 5.05 -11.95 7.00
N LEU A 161 5.88 -12.96 7.15
CA LEU A 161 5.73 -14.04 8.13
C LEU A 161 5.96 -13.52 9.56
N PRO A 162 5.47 -14.24 10.59
CA PRO A 162 5.65 -13.84 12.00
C PRO A 162 7.11 -13.71 12.45
N ASP A 163 8.05 -14.38 11.78
CA ASP A 163 9.49 -14.30 12.04
C ASP A 163 10.18 -13.13 11.30
N GLY A 164 9.42 -12.36 10.51
CA GLY A 164 9.90 -11.21 9.75
C GLY A 164 10.36 -11.54 8.32
N GLU A 165 10.35 -12.81 7.92
CA GLU A 165 10.65 -13.21 6.55
C GLU A 165 9.59 -12.62 5.60
N THR A 166 10.04 -11.98 4.53
CA THR A 166 9.19 -11.25 3.58
C THR A 166 9.19 -11.96 2.25
N HIS A 167 8.03 -12.46 1.85
CA HIS A 167 7.81 -12.99 0.52
C HIS A 167 7.16 -11.92 -0.35
N MET A 168 7.57 -11.84 -1.60
CA MET A 168 7.09 -10.85 -2.54
C MET A 168 6.82 -11.50 -3.89
N SER A 169 5.82 -11.00 -4.62
CA SER A 169 5.68 -11.32 -6.05
C SER A 169 5.25 -10.12 -6.87
N VAL A 170 5.85 -9.97 -8.05
CA VAL A 170 5.59 -8.84 -8.94
C VAL A 170 4.68 -9.28 -10.07
N LEU A 171 3.55 -8.60 -10.23
CA LEU A 171 2.57 -8.86 -11.28
C LEU A 171 2.86 -7.98 -12.51
N ASP A 172 3.16 -6.70 -12.29
CA ASP A 172 3.50 -5.74 -13.35
C ASP A 172 4.51 -4.71 -12.81
N GLY A 173 5.33 -4.14 -13.70
CA GLY A 173 6.35 -3.14 -13.35
C GLY A 173 7.66 -3.74 -12.83
N LEU A 174 8.24 -3.11 -11.80
CA LEU A 174 9.50 -3.51 -11.17
C LEU A 174 9.44 -3.16 -9.68
N VAL A 175 9.98 -4.02 -8.83
CA VAL A 175 10.31 -3.66 -7.44
C VAL A 175 11.83 -3.63 -7.29
N GLN A 176 12.37 -2.53 -6.79
CA GLN A 176 13.72 -2.50 -6.25
C GLN A 176 13.63 -2.84 -4.77
N PHE A 177 14.12 -4.01 -4.38
CA PHE A 177 14.18 -4.41 -2.99
C PHE A 177 15.58 -4.18 -2.44
N SER A 178 15.70 -3.46 -1.32
CA SER A 178 16.94 -3.38 -0.56
C SER A 178 16.77 -4.09 0.78
N GLY A 179 17.72 -4.94 1.15
CA GLY A 179 17.75 -5.56 2.48
C GLY A 179 17.95 -4.53 3.60
N ILE A 180 18.01 -5.02 4.86
CA ILE A 180 18.39 -4.18 6.01
C ILE A 180 19.83 -3.66 5.84
N ASP A 181 20.72 -4.49 5.30
CA ASP A 181 22.04 -4.06 4.82
C ASP A 181 21.90 -3.57 3.36
N PRO A 182 22.12 -2.27 3.10
CA PRO A 182 21.78 -1.64 1.82
C PRO A 182 22.77 -1.94 0.68
N GLU A 183 23.74 -2.82 0.89
CA GLU A 183 24.74 -3.17 -0.14
C GLU A 183 24.16 -4.02 -1.28
N GLU A 184 23.04 -4.70 -1.04
CA GLU A 184 22.35 -5.49 -2.06
C GLU A 184 20.99 -4.88 -2.41
N ILE A 185 20.91 -4.37 -3.64
CA ILE A 185 19.66 -3.98 -4.29
C ILE A 185 19.31 -5.07 -5.30
N ILE A 186 18.10 -5.60 -5.16
CA ILE A 186 17.58 -6.67 -5.99
C ILE A 186 16.45 -6.13 -6.85
N ASP A 187 16.57 -6.33 -8.16
CA ASP A 187 15.52 -6.03 -9.12
C ASP A 187 14.57 -7.22 -9.26
N CYS A 188 13.36 -7.06 -8.72
CA CYS A 188 12.32 -8.08 -8.78
C CYS A 188 11.39 -7.83 -9.97
N LEU A 189 11.44 -8.73 -10.96
CA LEU A 189 10.75 -8.60 -12.25
C LEU A 189 9.35 -9.23 -12.26
N PRO A 190 8.45 -8.82 -13.17
CA PRO A 190 7.13 -9.42 -13.32
C PRO A 190 7.18 -10.93 -13.52
N GLY A 191 6.24 -11.65 -12.90
CA GLY A 191 6.15 -13.11 -12.95
C GLY A 191 7.16 -13.84 -12.05
N THR A 192 7.91 -13.10 -11.22
CA THR A 192 8.84 -13.66 -10.24
C THR A 192 8.32 -13.50 -8.80
N GLY A 193 8.76 -14.41 -7.94
CA GLY A 193 8.64 -14.36 -6.50
C GLY A 193 10.01 -14.22 -5.85
N TRP A 194 10.06 -13.60 -4.68
CA TRP A 194 11.29 -13.33 -3.93
C TRP A 194 11.04 -13.55 -2.44
N ILE A 195 12.07 -13.99 -1.72
CA ILE A 195 12.06 -14.15 -0.27
C ILE A 195 13.21 -13.33 0.31
N ALA A 196 12.95 -12.53 1.33
CA ALA A 196 13.92 -11.71 2.04
C ALA A 196 13.87 -11.96 3.56
N PRO A 197 15.01 -11.90 4.28
CA PRO A 197 16.37 -11.69 3.76
C PRO A 197 16.83 -12.87 2.88
N ALA A 198 17.42 -12.57 1.73
CA ALA A 198 17.60 -13.53 0.65
C ALA A 198 18.55 -14.68 1.01
N GLN A 199 18.17 -15.89 0.61
CA GLN A 199 19.07 -17.05 0.49
C GLN A 199 19.05 -17.71 -0.90
N ALA A 200 18.28 -17.21 -1.87
CA ALA A 200 18.35 -17.65 -3.26
C ALA A 200 17.67 -16.62 -4.20
N GLY A 201 18.03 -16.65 -5.48
CA GLY A 201 17.51 -15.76 -6.54
C GLY A 201 16.00 -15.93 -6.86
N PRO A 202 15.53 -15.41 -8.01
CA PRO A 202 14.09 -15.32 -8.28
C PRO A 202 13.41 -16.69 -8.38
N ILE A 203 12.23 -16.79 -7.77
CA ILE A 203 11.33 -17.95 -7.85
C ILE A 203 10.36 -17.72 -8.99
N LEU A 204 10.28 -18.61 -9.98
CA LEU A 204 9.45 -18.38 -11.17
C LEU A 204 7.97 -18.77 -10.93
N GLY A 205 7.06 -17.93 -11.43
CA GLY A 205 5.59 -18.06 -11.36
C GLY A 205 5.00 -19.46 -11.62
N GLY A 206 5.63 -20.22 -12.53
CA GLY A 206 5.19 -21.56 -12.95
C GLY A 206 5.53 -22.70 -11.98
N GLN A 207 6.34 -22.45 -10.95
CA GLN A 207 6.83 -23.48 -10.01
C GLN A 207 6.11 -23.45 -8.64
N ILE A 208 5.03 -22.70 -8.54
CA ILE A 208 4.62 -22.14 -7.24
C ILE A 208 3.71 -23.03 -6.43
N PHE A 209 2.92 -23.92 -7.02
CA PHE A 209 2.26 -24.94 -6.18
C PHE A 209 3.15 -26.14 -5.88
N GLY A 210 4.22 -26.33 -6.67
CA GLY A 210 5.07 -27.51 -6.64
C GLY A 210 4.31 -28.79 -6.98
N ASP A 211 5.01 -29.93 -6.94
CA ASP A 211 4.34 -31.23 -6.78
C ASP A 211 3.92 -31.34 -5.31
N LEU A 212 2.62 -31.25 -5.04
CA LEU A 212 2.09 -31.45 -3.70
C LEU A 212 2.10 -32.96 -3.37
N ASP A 213 3.09 -33.42 -2.60
CA ASP A 213 3.05 -34.73 -1.94
C ASP A 213 2.41 -34.54 -0.57
N LEU A 214 1.18 -35.02 -0.40
CA LEU A 214 0.38 -34.83 0.80
C LEU A 214 0.06 -36.19 1.43
N ARG A 215 0.40 -36.36 2.72
CA ARG A 215 0.24 -37.61 3.47
C ARG A 215 -0.35 -37.37 4.85
N PHE A 216 -1.09 -38.37 5.32
CA PHE A 216 -1.73 -38.39 6.63
C PHE A 216 -1.39 -39.68 7.34
N GLU A 217 -0.99 -39.56 8.60
CA GLU A 217 -0.72 -40.69 9.47
C GLU A 217 -1.54 -40.53 10.75
N LEU A 218 -2.47 -41.46 10.97
CA LEU A 218 -3.20 -41.53 12.24
C LEU A 218 -2.22 -41.99 13.32
N LEU A 219 -2.07 -41.20 14.39
CA LEU A 219 -1.15 -41.53 15.47
C LEU A 219 -1.68 -42.68 16.33
N ALA A 220 -0.80 -43.28 17.13
CA ALA A 220 -1.10 -44.46 17.95
C ALA A 220 -2.27 -44.26 18.92
N ASP A 221 -2.51 -43.02 19.36
CA ASP A 221 -3.64 -42.65 20.24
C ASP A 221 -5.01 -42.63 19.52
N ARG A 222 -5.01 -42.67 18.18
CA ARG A 222 -6.19 -42.51 17.32
C ARG A 222 -7.01 -41.24 17.56
N GLN A 223 -6.44 -40.27 18.26
CA GLN A 223 -7.03 -38.96 18.53
C GLN A 223 -6.30 -37.85 17.80
N GLN A 224 -5.12 -38.12 17.25
CA GLN A 224 -4.31 -37.16 16.53
C GLN A 224 -3.92 -37.69 15.16
N VAL A 225 -3.73 -36.77 14.22
CA VAL A 225 -3.25 -37.05 12.87
C VAL A 225 -2.03 -36.19 12.61
N ARG A 226 -0.97 -36.83 12.11
CA ARG A 226 0.16 -36.12 11.53
C ARG A 226 -0.12 -35.85 10.06
N VAL A 227 -0.09 -34.58 9.69
CA VAL A 227 -0.25 -34.08 8.33
C VAL A 227 1.14 -33.68 7.83
N THR A 228 1.62 -34.38 6.80
CA THR A 228 2.85 -34.00 6.10
C THR A 228 2.55 -33.61 4.67
N ALA A 229 3.11 -32.50 4.21
CA ALA A 229 2.93 -32.03 2.84
C ALA A 229 4.18 -31.35 2.30
N SER A 230 4.40 -31.38 0.98
CA SER A 230 5.41 -30.55 0.30
C SER A 230 4.76 -29.53 -0.61
N THR A 231 5.21 -28.29 -0.60
CA THR A 231 4.77 -27.25 -1.52
C THR A 231 5.94 -26.30 -1.84
N ASN A 232 5.71 -25.21 -2.57
CA ASN A 232 6.76 -24.21 -2.73
C ASN A 232 7.01 -23.51 -1.39
N PRO A 233 8.28 -23.29 -0.96
CA PRO A 233 8.61 -22.57 0.27
C PRO A 233 7.94 -21.20 0.40
N THR A 234 7.57 -20.59 -0.73
CA THR A 234 6.88 -19.30 -0.75
C THR A 234 5.41 -19.34 -0.35
N ASN A 235 4.80 -20.52 -0.34
CA ASN A 235 3.38 -20.67 -0.08
C ASN A 235 3.05 -20.55 1.41
N THR A 236 1.79 -20.27 1.65
CA THR A 236 1.17 -20.36 2.97
C THR A 236 0.25 -21.55 3.03
N ALA A 237 0.08 -22.08 4.23
CA ALA A 237 -0.82 -23.20 4.46
C ALA A 237 -1.74 -22.92 5.65
N ARG A 238 -2.98 -23.37 5.54
CA ARG A 238 -3.95 -23.40 6.64
C ARG A 238 -4.51 -24.80 6.78
N LEU A 239 -4.56 -25.31 7.99
CA LEU A 239 -5.17 -26.59 8.34
C LEU A 239 -6.40 -26.33 9.20
N ASN A 240 -7.57 -26.69 8.69
CA ASN A 240 -8.89 -26.38 9.27
C ASN A 240 -9.05 -24.88 9.58
N GLY A 241 -8.54 -24.04 8.67
CA GLY A 241 -8.56 -22.58 8.81
C GLY A 241 -7.41 -21.99 9.64
N ASN A 242 -6.72 -22.80 10.45
CA ASN A 242 -5.61 -22.35 11.29
C ASN A 242 -4.31 -22.27 10.47
N PRO A 243 -3.54 -21.17 10.54
CA PRO A 243 -2.23 -21.10 9.89
C PRO A 243 -1.29 -22.21 10.34
N VAL A 244 -0.59 -22.83 9.40
CA VAL A 244 0.48 -23.79 9.69
C VAL A 244 1.78 -23.38 8.98
N PRO A 245 2.95 -23.55 9.63
CA PRO A 245 4.22 -23.14 9.05
C PRO A 245 4.59 -24.01 7.84
N VAL A 246 5.05 -23.36 6.79
CA VAL A 246 5.75 -23.97 5.65
C VAL A 246 7.23 -23.64 5.86
N ASN A 247 8.09 -24.64 5.99
CA ASN A 247 9.52 -24.38 6.21
C ASN A 247 10.22 -23.93 4.92
N ARG A 248 11.50 -23.55 5.02
CA ARG A 248 12.30 -23.09 3.87
C ARG A 248 12.49 -24.14 2.76
N GLN A 249 12.25 -25.42 3.06
CA GLN A 249 12.25 -26.50 2.08
C GLN A 249 10.85 -26.76 1.50
N GLY A 250 9.85 -25.98 1.89
CA GLY A 250 8.47 -26.14 1.42
C GLY A 250 7.72 -27.25 2.13
N GLN A 251 8.24 -27.79 3.23
CA GLN A 251 7.61 -28.89 3.96
C GLN A 251 6.69 -28.36 5.05
N ILE A 252 5.56 -29.04 5.18
CA ILE A 252 4.58 -28.91 6.26
C ILE A 252 4.63 -30.22 7.04
N ASP A 253 4.76 -30.13 8.35
CA ASP A 253 4.73 -31.27 9.26
C ASP A 253 4.03 -30.82 10.54
N GLN A 254 2.77 -31.23 10.71
CA GLN A 254 1.91 -30.78 11.80
C GLN A 254 1.13 -31.93 12.40
N VAL A 255 1.01 -31.93 13.72
CA VAL A 255 0.14 -32.85 14.46
C VAL A 255 -1.07 -32.07 14.92
N VAL A 256 -2.26 -32.53 14.52
CA VAL A 256 -3.54 -31.91 14.90
C VAL A 256 -4.48 -32.94 15.51
N PRO A 257 -5.40 -32.51 16.39
CA PRO A 257 -6.51 -33.36 16.84
C PRO A 257 -7.33 -33.84 15.64
N LEU A 258 -7.70 -35.12 15.64
CA LEU A 258 -8.62 -35.70 14.67
C LEU A 258 -10.02 -35.11 14.89
N PRO A 259 -10.59 -34.40 13.92
CA PRO A 259 -11.94 -33.85 14.05
C PRO A 259 -12.97 -34.97 14.21
N GLY A 260 -14.10 -34.68 14.87
CA GLY A 260 -15.15 -35.67 15.11
C GLY A 260 -15.78 -36.23 13.83
N ASP A 261 -15.84 -35.42 12.77
CA ASP A 261 -16.25 -35.82 11.42
C ASP A 261 -15.11 -36.41 10.58
N ARG A 262 -13.90 -36.47 11.14
CA ARG A 262 -12.66 -36.96 10.54
C ARG A 262 -12.28 -36.25 9.24
N ARG A 263 -12.81 -35.05 9.02
CA ARG A 263 -12.51 -34.24 7.85
C ARG A 263 -11.43 -33.23 8.19
N LEU A 264 -10.36 -33.24 7.41
CA LEU A 264 -9.31 -32.24 7.45
C LEU A 264 -9.38 -31.42 6.18
N GLN A 265 -9.24 -30.10 6.31
CA GLN A 265 -9.14 -29.18 5.18
C GLN A 265 -7.76 -28.54 5.20
N LEU A 266 -6.96 -28.81 4.16
CA LEU A 266 -5.70 -28.11 3.93
C LEU A 266 -5.90 -27.10 2.80
N VAL A 267 -5.65 -25.82 3.08
CA VAL A 267 -5.66 -24.75 2.08
C VAL A 267 -4.23 -24.29 1.86
N ILE A 268 -3.72 -24.47 0.64
CA ILE A 268 -2.43 -23.91 0.21
C ILE A 268 -2.73 -22.65 -0.59
N ARG A 269 -2.13 -21.54 -0.17
CA ARG A 269 -2.25 -20.27 -0.87
C ARG A 269 -0.88 -19.78 -1.29
N ASP A 270 -0.76 -19.41 -2.56
CA ASP A 270 0.50 -18.96 -3.11
C ASP A 270 0.77 -17.45 -2.98
N LEU A 271 1.94 -17.01 -3.48
CA LEU A 271 2.33 -15.59 -3.52
C LEU A 271 1.41 -14.73 -4.39
N PHE A 272 0.73 -15.34 -5.36
CA PHE A 272 -0.22 -14.68 -6.26
C PHE A 272 -1.66 -14.69 -5.70
N ASN A 273 -1.84 -15.10 -4.44
CA ASN A 273 -3.13 -15.22 -3.76
C ASN A 273 -4.08 -16.24 -4.40
N ARG A 274 -3.56 -17.18 -5.19
CA ARG A 274 -4.31 -18.34 -5.69
C ARG A 274 -4.38 -19.38 -4.58
N GLU A 275 -5.53 -20.01 -4.42
CA GLU A 275 -5.78 -21.04 -3.39
C GLU A 275 -6.03 -22.41 -4.01
N LEU A 276 -5.46 -23.43 -3.39
CA LEU A 276 -5.79 -24.84 -3.60
C LEU A 276 -6.32 -25.41 -2.28
N THR A 277 -7.55 -25.91 -2.32
CA THR A 277 -8.21 -26.52 -1.15
C THR A 277 -8.25 -28.04 -1.31
N TYR A 278 -7.80 -28.74 -0.29
CA TYR A 278 -7.81 -30.20 -0.19
C TYR A 278 -8.71 -30.60 0.96
N GLU A 279 -9.78 -31.33 0.65
CA GLU A 279 -10.66 -31.94 1.65
C GLU A 279 -10.33 -33.42 1.79
N LEU A 280 -10.09 -33.85 3.01
CA LEU A 280 -9.49 -35.15 3.29
C LEU A 280 -10.29 -35.87 4.36
N LEU A 281 -10.60 -37.13 4.10
CA LEU A 281 -11.29 -37.99 5.04
C LEU A 281 -10.31 -39.00 5.63
N VAL A 282 -10.05 -38.91 6.93
CA VAL A 282 -9.13 -39.82 7.62
C VAL A 282 -9.85 -41.14 7.92
N GLN A 283 -9.42 -42.21 7.25
CA GLN A 283 -9.97 -43.54 7.46
C GLN A 283 -9.57 -44.10 8.84
N PRO A 284 -10.42 -44.94 9.46
CA PRO A 284 -10.17 -45.56 10.76
C PRO A 284 -9.00 -46.54 10.81
#